data_AF-A0A926BU00-F1
#
_entry.id   AF-A0A926BU00-F1
#
_cell.length_a   1.000
_cell.length_b   1.000
_cell.length_c   1.000
_cell.angle_alpha   90.00
_cell.angle_beta   90.00
_cell.angle_gamma   90.00
#
_symmetry.space_group_name_H-M   'P 1'
#
loop_
_entity.id
_entity.type
_entity.pdbx_description
1 polymer ?
#
loop_
_entity_poly.entity_id
_entity_poly.type
_entity_poly.pdbx_seq_one_letter_code
_entity_poly.pdbx_strand_id
1 'polypeptide(L)'
;MDKVQMEIIGLASSPQSSGSYALILQETGGMRRLSILIGTDLAQSIALELEGIKPPRPITHDLLKNILDSLGANLLEVTINDLKDGTFYAVLTLDATPTEIDARPSDAIALAIRCGAPIFVAESVISEAGVVPQDEEELDDEDDESFDEPAETTEPAEQERPKTLREVLQGKLDDAVKREDYERAAQIRDEIERLEK
;
A
#
# COMPACT_ATOMS: atom_id res chain seq x y z
N MET A 1 -4.51 -25.19 -1.92
CA MET A 1 -3.83 -24.03 -1.31
C MET A 1 -4.86 -22.95 -1.22
N ASP A 2 -5.07 -22.40 -0.03
CA ASP A 2 -5.96 -21.27 0.15
C ASP A 2 -5.30 -20.03 -0.47
N LYS A 3 -6.07 -19.35 -1.32
CA LYS A 3 -5.64 -18.15 -2.03
C LYS A 3 -6.77 -17.14 -2.01
N VAL A 4 -6.39 -15.88 -1.96
CA VAL A 4 -7.29 -14.74 -1.83
C VAL A 4 -7.21 -13.91 -3.08
N GLN A 5 -8.36 -13.49 -3.61
CA GLN A 5 -8.40 -12.62 -4.77
C GLN A 5 -8.03 -11.19 -4.37
N MET A 6 -7.22 -10.55 -5.21
CA MET A 6 -6.74 -9.20 -4.98
C MET A 6 -7.14 -8.26 -6.11
N GLU A 7 -7.33 -7.00 -5.76
CA GLU A 7 -7.54 -5.88 -6.68
C GLU A 7 -6.38 -4.90 -6.58
N ILE A 8 -6.06 -4.25 -7.69
CA ILE A 8 -5.03 -3.20 -7.71
C ILE A 8 -5.69 -1.90 -7.29
N ILE A 9 -5.21 -1.34 -6.18
CA ILE A 9 -5.69 -0.04 -5.68
C ILE A 9 -4.91 1.11 -6.32
N GLY A 10 -3.62 0.90 -6.59
CA GLY A 10 -2.81 1.91 -7.27
C GLY A 10 -1.31 1.70 -7.16
N LEU A 11 -0.60 2.74 -7.57
CA LEU A 11 0.87 2.85 -7.51
C LEU A 11 1.23 4.02 -6.59
N ALA A 12 2.11 3.80 -5.62
CA ALA A 12 2.64 4.84 -4.75
C ALA A 12 4.15 5.02 -5.00
N SER A 13 4.64 6.27 -5.00
CA SER A 13 6.08 6.53 -5.07
C SER A 13 6.75 6.09 -3.77
N SER A 14 7.89 5.40 -3.86
CA SER A 14 8.66 5.03 -2.67
C SER A 14 9.60 6.18 -2.26
N PRO A 15 9.44 6.80 -1.07
CA PRO A 15 10.31 7.89 -0.61
C PRO A 15 11.74 7.42 -0.32
N GLN A 16 11.90 6.13 0.01
CA GLN A 16 13.17 5.55 0.46
C GLN A 16 14.07 5.07 -0.69
N SER A 17 13.54 4.96 -1.90
CA SER A 17 14.28 4.46 -3.07
C SER A 17 13.90 5.28 -4.30
N SER A 18 14.76 6.24 -4.64
CA SER A 18 14.65 7.05 -5.85
C SER A 18 14.53 6.13 -7.08
N GLY A 19 13.37 6.14 -7.73
CA GLY A 19 13.13 5.35 -8.95
C GLY A 19 12.40 4.01 -8.76
N SER A 20 11.85 3.74 -7.58
CA SER A 20 10.92 2.62 -7.37
C SER A 20 9.50 3.09 -7.00
N TYR A 21 8.53 2.24 -7.32
CA TYR A 21 7.13 2.41 -6.99
C TYR A 21 6.63 1.21 -6.21
N ALA A 22 5.73 1.43 -5.28
CA ALA A 22 4.97 0.39 -4.60
C ALA A 22 3.68 0.13 -5.39
N LEU A 23 3.50 -1.10 -5.88
CA LEU A 23 2.24 -1.61 -6.40
C LEU A 23 1.39 -2.13 -5.25
N ILE A 24 0.23 -1.50 -5.03
CA ILE A 24 -0.64 -1.80 -3.91
C ILE A 24 -1.79 -2.70 -4.38
N LEU A 25 -1.83 -3.91 -3.82
CA LEU A 25 -2.91 -4.88 -3.97
C LEU A 25 -3.77 -4.89 -2.71
N GLN A 26 -5.08 -4.99 -2.83
CA GLN A 26 -6.01 -5.14 -1.71
C GLN A 26 -6.89 -6.38 -1.90
N GLU A 27 -7.14 -7.10 -0.81
CA GLU A 27 -8.06 -8.22 -0.79
C GLU A 27 -9.46 -7.81 -1.24
N THR A 28 -10.03 -8.54 -2.20
CA THR A 28 -11.41 -8.32 -2.64
C THR A 28 -12.38 -8.59 -1.49
N GLY A 29 -13.09 -7.55 -1.05
CA GLY A 29 -14.02 -7.65 0.07
C GLY A 29 -13.37 -7.63 1.46
N GLY A 30 -12.07 -7.36 1.54
CA GLY A 30 -11.31 -7.23 2.79
C GLY A 30 -10.49 -5.95 2.86
N MET A 31 -9.80 -5.78 3.99
CA MET A 31 -8.94 -4.60 4.26
C MET A 31 -7.45 -4.92 4.15
N ARG A 32 -7.07 -6.19 4.02
CA ARG A 32 -5.66 -6.59 3.92
C ARG A 32 -5.09 -6.11 2.59
N ARG A 33 -3.93 -5.46 2.66
CA ARG A 33 -3.18 -4.96 1.51
C ARG A 33 -1.81 -5.62 1.43
N LEU A 34 -1.33 -5.84 0.21
CA LEU A 34 0.02 -6.29 -0.08
C LEU A 34 0.70 -5.24 -0.96
N SER A 35 1.92 -4.85 -0.61
CA SER A 35 2.72 -3.88 -1.37
C SER A 35 3.92 -4.57 -2.00
N ILE A 36 4.11 -4.38 -3.31
CA ILE A 36 5.22 -4.96 -4.06
C ILE A 36 6.02 -3.83 -4.70
N LEU A 37 7.31 -3.74 -4.38
CA LEU A 37 8.22 -2.77 -5.00
C LEU A 37 8.54 -3.15 -6.45
N ILE A 38 8.37 -2.21 -7.36
CA ILE A 38 8.61 -2.36 -8.79
C ILE A 38 9.42 -1.18 -9.35
N GLY A 39 10.12 -1.43 -10.47
CA GLY A 39 10.85 -0.42 -11.20
C GLY A 39 9.94 0.59 -11.91
N THR A 40 10.50 1.75 -12.25
CA THR A 40 9.78 2.85 -12.93
C THR A 40 9.21 2.44 -14.30
N ASP A 41 9.97 1.68 -15.08
CA ASP A 41 9.57 1.18 -16.41
C ASP A 41 8.31 0.32 -16.34
N LEU A 42 8.25 -0.56 -15.34
CA LEU A 42 7.12 -1.44 -15.11
C LEU A 42 5.93 -0.70 -14.51
N ALA A 43 6.18 0.21 -13.57
CA ALA A 43 5.15 1.07 -13.01
C ALA A 43 4.46 1.87 -14.11
N GLN A 44 5.22 2.43 -15.05
CA GLN A 44 4.68 3.15 -16.20
C GLN A 44 3.84 2.23 -17.11
N SER A 45 4.33 1.02 -17.41
CA SER A 45 3.59 0.02 -18.20
C SER A 45 2.25 -0.36 -17.57
N ILE A 46 2.22 -0.52 -16.25
CA ILE A 46 1.00 -0.82 -15.48
C ILE A 46 0.06 0.39 -15.44
N ALA A 47 0.59 1.58 -15.16
CA ALA A 47 -0.18 2.82 -15.08
C ALA A 47 -0.94 3.10 -16.39
N LEU A 48 -0.28 2.96 -17.55
CA LEU A 48 -0.93 3.14 -18.86
C LEU A 48 -2.16 2.23 -19.04
N GLU A 49 -2.04 0.96 -18.61
CA GLU A 49 -3.14 0.01 -18.71
C GLU A 49 -4.28 0.35 -17.73
N LEU A 50 -3.94 0.69 -16.48
CA LEU A 50 -4.93 1.10 -15.46
C LEU A 50 -5.69 2.37 -15.87
N GLU A 51 -5.03 3.32 -16.54
CA GLU A 51 -5.63 4.54 -17.08
C GLU A 51 -6.37 4.30 -18.42
N GLY A 52 -6.30 3.10 -18.99
CA GLY A 52 -6.88 2.77 -20.29
C GLY A 52 -6.22 3.46 -21.48
N ILE A 53 -4.99 3.94 -21.32
CA ILE A 53 -4.22 4.64 -22.35
C ILE A 53 -3.50 3.63 -23.24
N LYS A 54 -3.90 3.57 -24.52
CA LYS A 54 -3.26 2.69 -25.50
C LYS A 54 -2.10 3.39 -26.23
N PRO A 55 -0.87 2.90 -26.14
CA PRO A 55 0.24 3.43 -26.92
C PRO A 55 0.05 3.17 -28.43
N PRO A 56 0.70 3.96 -29.31
CA PRO A 56 0.56 3.82 -30.76
C PRO A 56 1.13 2.49 -31.30
N ARG A 57 2.00 1.82 -30.53
CA ARG A 57 2.56 0.51 -30.81
C ARG A 57 2.51 -0.34 -29.54
N PRO A 58 2.30 -1.67 -29.66
CA PRO A 58 2.31 -2.57 -28.52
C PRO A 58 3.64 -2.50 -27.76
N ILE A 59 3.57 -2.38 -26.43
CA ILE A 59 4.73 -2.54 -25.55
C ILE A 59 4.93 -4.01 -25.14
N THR A 60 5.89 -4.30 -24.28
CA THR A 60 6.33 -5.69 -23.99
C THR A 60 5.19 -6.60 -23.52
N HIS A 61 4.37 -6.15 -22.55
CA HIS A 61 3.27 -6.97 -22.03
C HIS A 61 2.11 -7.07 -23.03
N ASP A 62 1.90 -6.07 -23.89
CA ASP A 62 0.94 -6.17 -25.00
C ASP A 62 1.40 -7.20 -26.03
N LEU A 63 2.70 -7.21 -26.35
CA LEU A 63 3.30 -8.19 -27.25
C LEU A 63 3.13 -9.61 -26.70
N LEU A 64 3.36 -9.82 -25.39
CA LEU A 64 3.16 -11.12 -24.74
C LEU A 64 1.69 -11.56 -24.81
N LYS A 65 0.74 -10.67 -24.53
CA LYS A 65 -0.68 -10.95 -24.72
C LYS A 65 -1.00 -11.35 -26.16
N ASN A 66 -0.52 -10.59 -27.15
CA ASN A 66 -0.74 -10.90 -28.57
C ASN A 66 -0.17 -12.27 -28.96
N ILE A 67 0.98 -12.68 -28.37
CA ILE A 67 1.55 -14.01 -28.58
C ILE A 67 0.64 -15.08 -27.99
N LEU A 68 0.14 -14.91 -26.76
CA LEU A 68 -0.81 -15.84 -26.14
C LEU A 68 -2.10 -15.97 -26.97
N ASP A 69 -2.69 -14.85 -27.37
CA ASP A 69 -3.88 -14.80 -28.22
C ASP A 69 -3.65 -15.54 -29.55
N SER A 70 -2.49 -15.33 -30.19
CA SER A 70 -2.15 -15.99 -31.45
C SER A 70 -1.91 -17.50 -31.31
N LEU A 71 -1.50 -17.96 -30.12
CA LEU A 71 -1.32 -19.37 -29.80
C LEU A 71 -2.62 -20.02 -29.33
N GLY A 72 -3.69 -19.24 -29.15
CA GLY A 72 -4.97 -19.70 -28.61
C GLY A 72 -4.89 -20.08 -27.13
N ALA A 73 -3.95 -19.51 -26.39
CA ALA A 73 -3.79 -19.72 -24.96
C ALA A 73 -4.36 -18.54 -24.18
N ASN A 74 -5.18 -18.82 -23.19
CA ASN A 74 -5.77 -17.83 -22.28
C ASN A 74 -5.08 -17.90 -20.92
N LEU A 75 -4.73 -16.73 -20.38
CA LEU A 75 -4.30 -16.59 -18.99
C LEU A 75 -5.53 -16.72 -18.08
N LEU A 76 -5.60 -17.81 -17.32
CA LEU A 76 -6.71 -18.09 -16.42
C LEU A 76 -6.61 -17.29 -15.13
N GLU A 77 -5.42 -17.20 -14.57
CA GLU A 77 -5.13 -16.48 -13.34
C GLU A 77 -3.62 -16.28 -13.15
N VAL A 78 -3.29 -15.36 -12.26
CA VAL A 78 -1.95 -15.20 -11.71
C VAL A 78 -2.03 -15.39 -10.20
N THR A 79 -1.09 -16.16 -9.63
CA THR A 79 -1.00 -16.35 -8.18
C THR A 79 0.37 -15.95 -7.68
N ILE A 80 0.45 -14.99 -6.76
CA ILE A 80 1.65 -14.74 -5.95
C ILE A 80 1.68 -15.82 -4.87
N ASN A 81 2.53 -16.82 -5.06
CA ASN A 81 2.44 -18.09 -4.36
C ASN A 81 3.49 -18.27 -3.26
N ASP A 82 4.55 -17.46 -3.25
CA ASP A 82 5.65 -17.64 -2.31
C ASP A 82 6.34 -16.32 -1.96
N LEU A 83 6.96 -16.29 -0.78
CA LEU A 83 7.82 -15.22 -0.29
C LEU A 83 9.02 -15.87 0.38
N LYS A 84 10.21 -15.64 -0.19
CA LYS A 84 11.47 -16.20 0.33
C LYS A 84 12.52 -15.12 0.40
N ASP A 85 13.11 -14.94 1.58
CA ASP A 85 14.16 -13.95 1.82
C ASP A 85 13.76 -12.53 1.33
N GLY A 86 12.51 -12.15 1.56
CA GLY A 86 11.95 -10.86 1.12
C GLY A 86 11.66 -10.76 -0.39
N THR A 87 11.79 -11.85 -1.14
CA THR A 87 11.52 -11.92 -2.57
C THR A 87 10.23 -12.67 -2.85
N PHE A 88 9.26 -11.97 -3.46
CA PHE A 88 8.00 -12.57 -3.89
C PHE A 88 8.16 -13.35 -5.20
N TYR A 89 7.45 -14.47 -5.30
CA TYR A 89 7.33 -15.31 -6.49
C TYR A 89 5.88 -15.37 -6.95
N ALA A 90 5.68 -15.53 -8.26
CA ALA A 90 4.36 -15.71 -8.83
C ALA A 90 4.36 -16.78 -9.91
N VAL A 91 3.18 -17.33 -10.15
CA VAL A 91 2.93 -18.27 -11.23
C VAL A 91 1.79 -17.78 -12.12
N LEU A 92 1.91 -18.03 -13.42
CA LEU A 92 0.83 -17.88 -14.39
C LEU A 92 0.21 -19.24 -14.67
N THR A 93 -1.12 -19.31 -14.63
CA THR A 93 -1.87 -20.50 -15.02
C THR A 93 -2.56 -20.24 -16.35
N LEU A 94 -2.21 -21.03 -17.37
CA LEU A 94 -2.83 -20.96 -18.70
C LEU A 94 -3.84 -22.11 -18.89
N ASP A 95 -4.81 -21.94 -19.77
CA ASP A 95 -5.73 -23.03 -20.14
C ASP A 95 -5.08 -24.09 -21.05
N ALA A 96 -4.13 -23.67 -21.87
CA ALA A 96 -3.48 -24.49 -22.88
C ALA A 96 -2.54 -25.55 -22.30
N THR A 97 -2.14 -25.40 -21.03
CA THR A 97 -1.22 -26.32 -20.35
C THR A 97 -1.53 -26.43 -18.86
N PRO A 98 -1.46 -27.62 -18.27
CA PRO A 98 -1.58 -27.79 -16.82
C PRO A 98 -0.33 -27.31 -16.06
N THR A 99 0.74 -26.93 -16.77
CA THR A 99 1.99 -26.49 -16.16
C THR A 99 1.93 -25.02 -15.83
N GLU A 100 2.17 -24.70 -14.56
CA GLU A 100 2.38 -23.34 -14.08
C GLU A 100 3.68 -22.76 -14.63
N ILE A 101 3.64 -21.48 -15.03
CA ILE A 101 4.81 -20.76 -15.53
C ILE A 101 5.31 -19.83 -14.43
N ASP A 102 6.54 -20.01 -13.99
CA ASP A 102 7.21 -19.13 -13.03
C ASP A 102 7.39 -17.72 -13.60
N ALA A 103 7.12 -16.72 -12.77
CA ALA A 103 7.23 -15.32 -13.12
C ALA A 103 7.51 -14.43 -11.91
N ARG A 104 8.09 -13.26 -12.17
CA ARG A 104 8.10 -12.18 -11.19
C ARG A 104 6.66 -11.68 -11.00
N PRO A 105 6.22 -11.38 -9.76
CA PRO A 105 4.87 -10.88 -9.49
C PRO A 105 4.50 -9.68 -10.36
N SER A 106 5.45 -8.80 -10.58
CA SER A 106 5.23 -7.55 -11.27
C SER A 106 4.96 -7.74 -12.78
N ASP A 107 5.62 -8.71 -13.42
CA ASP A 107 5.34 -9.10 -14.81
C ASP A 107 4.01 -9.86 -14.91
N ALA A 108 3.76 -10.75 -13.96
CA ALA A 108 2.55 -11.56 -13.92
C ALA A 108 1.30 -10.65 -13.77
N ILE A 109 1.35 -9.68 -12.85
CA ILE A 109 0.28 -8.69 -12.68
C ILE A 109 0.11 -7.84 -13.94
N ALA A 110 1.20 -7.32 -14.52
CA ALA A 110 1.11 -6.50 -15.73
C ALA A 110 0.47 -7.23 -16.92
N LEU A 111 0.67 -8.55 -17.02
CA LEU A 111 0.01 -9.39 -18.02
C LEU A 111 -1.44 -9.71 -17.63
N ALA A 112 -1.72 -9.98 -16.35
CA ALA A 112 -3.07 -10.26 -15.85
C ALA A 112 -4.03 -9.11 -16.14
N ILE A 113 -3.63 -7.86 -15.90
CA ILE A 113 -4.47 -6.68 -16.19
C ILE A 113 -4.85 -6.63 -17.68
N ARG A 114 -3.88 -6.85 -18.57
CA ARG A 114 -4.10 -6.81 -20.04
C ARG A 114 -4.96 -7.97 -20.54
N CYS A 115 -4.82 -9.13 -19.92
CA CYS A 115 -5.63 -10.31 -20.24
C CYS A 115 -7.01 -10.27 -19.56
N GLY A 116 -7.25 -9.36 -18.60
CA GLY A 116 -8.44 -9.37 -17.76
C GLY A 116 -8.50 -10.60 -16.84
N ALA A 117 -7.35 -11.17 -16.48
CA ALA A 117 -7.26 -12.35 -15.64
C ALA A 117 -7.26 -11.96 -14.14
N PRO A 118 -7.91 -12.74 -13.26
CA PRO A 118 -7.88 -12.51 -11.83
C PRO A 118 -6.47 -12.67 -11.25
N ILE A 119 -6.18 -11.87 -10.23
CA ILE A 119 -4.93 -11.89 -9.47
C ILE A 119 -5.24 -12.49 -8.10
N PHE A 120 -4.46 -13.48 -7.70
CA PHE A 120 -4.54 -14.12 -6.40
C PHE A 120 -3.22 -13.99 -5.65
N VAL A 121 -3.30 -14.08 -4.33
CA VAL A 121 -2.16 -14.22 -3.45
C VAL A 121 -2.43 -15.39 -2.51
N ALA A 122 -1.43 -16.23 -2.27
CA ALA A 122 -1.54 -17.32 -1.31
C ALA A 122 -1.76 -16.77 0.12
N GLU A 123 -2.62 -17.42 0.90
CA GLU A 123 -2.94 -16.99 2.27
C GLU A 123 -1.68 -16.89 3.16
N SER A 124 -0.70 -17.78 2.94
CA SER A 124 0.59 -17.73 3.64
C SER A 124 1.37 -16.45 3.35
N VAL A 125 1.33 -15.96 2.11
CA VAL A 125 2.02 -14.73 1.70
C VAL A 125 1.32 -13.49 2.26
N ILE A 126 -0.02 -13.46 2.28
CA ILE A 126 -0.78 -12.39 2.95
C ILE A 126 -0.52 -12.39 4.45
N SER A 127 -0.45 -13.56 5.07
CA SER A 127 -0.19 -13.67 6.51
C SER A 127 1.21 -13.17 6.90
N GLU A 128 2.19 -13.34 6.01
CA GLU A 128 3.58 -12.94 6.26
C GLU A 128 3.85 -11.46 5.94
N ALA A 129 3.28 -10.93 4.85
CA ALA A 129 3.62 -9.60 4.33
C ALA A 129 2.42 -8.66 4.13
N GLY A 130 1.20 -9.13 4.40
CA GLY A 130 -0.01 -8.33 4.31
C GLY A 130 -0.14 -7.37 5.48
N VAL A 131 -0.65 -6.17 5.22
CA VAL A 131 -0.92 -5.13 6.21
C VAL A 131 -2.38 -4.74 6.16
N VAL A 132 -3.00 -4.49 7.30
CA VAL A 132 -4.31 -3.82 7.36
C VAL A 132 -4.01 -2.33 7.57
N PRO A 133 -4.31 -1.44 6.62
CA PRO A 133 -4.19 -0.01 6.85
C PRO A 133 -5.10 0.34 8.02
N GLN A 134 -4.54 0.96 9.05
CA GLN A 134 -5.33 1.71 9.99
C GLN A 134 -5.68 3.02 9.27
N ASP A 135 -6.96 3.35 9.16
CA ASP A 135 -7.36 4.65 8.63
C ASP A 135 -6.67 5.73 9.48
N GLU A 136 -5.94 6.66 8.86
CA GLU A 136 -5.48 7.89 9.52
C GLU A 136 -6.68 8.84 9.75
N GLU A 137 -7.70 8.36 10.44
CA GLU A 137 -8.74 9.11 11.14
C GLU A 137 -8.99 8.43 12.49
N GLU A 138 -7.93 8.34 13.30
CA GLU A 138 -7.95 8.21 14.77
C GLU A 138 -6.48 8.15 15.22
N LEU A 139 -5.83 9.31 15.29
CA LEU A 139 -4.76 9.52 16.27
C LEU A 139 -5.46 9.79 17.60
N ASP A 140 -6.05 8.74 18.18
CA ASP A 140 -6.23 8.66 19.61
C ASP A 140 -4.99 7.95 20.16
N ASP A 141 -4.41 8.59 21.17
CA ASP A 141 -3.25 8.15 21.90
C ASP A 141 -3.47 6.75 22.49
N GLU A 142 -2.71 5.76 22.05
CA GLU A 142 -2.47 4.55 22.83
C GLU A 142 -0.95 4.25 22.85
N ASP A 143 -0.21 5.10 23.59
CA ASP A 143 0.96 4.62 24.31
C ASP A 143 0.47 3.87 25.57
N ASP A 144 0.62 2.55 25.48
CA ASP A 144 1.28 1.73 26.48
C ASP A 144 0.58 1.34 27.81
N GLU A 145 0.91 0.11 28.17
CA GLU A 145 0.81 -0.54 29.47
C GLU A 145 -0.57 -1.04 29.94
N SER A 146 -0.73 -2.35 29.72
CA SER A 146 -1.57 -3.27 30.49
C SER A 146 -1.55 -2.96 32.00
N PHE A 147 -2.73 -2.60 32.49
CA PHE A 147 -3.10 -2.44 33.89
C PHE A 147 -2.86 -3.72 34.72
N ASP A 148 -2.22 -3.55 35.88
CA ASP A 148 -2.56 -4.26 37.11
C ASP A 148 -3.20 -3.23 38.05
N GLU A 149 -4.52 -3.35 38.25
CA GLU A 149 -5.29 -2.60 39.26
C GLU A 149 -4.92 -3.08 40.70
N PRO A 150 -5.39 -2.47 41.83
CA PRO A 150 -6.47 -1.47 41.97
C PRO A 150 -6.18 -0.32 42.97
N ALA A 151 -7.04 0.71 42.96
CA ALA A 151 -7.90 1.12 44.09
C ALA A 151 -8.25 2.63 44.10
N GLU A 152 -9.56 2.89 44.15
CA GLU A 152 -10.26 3.96 44.89
C GLU A 152 -9.78 5.41 44.75
N THR A 153 -10.59 6.27 44.10
CA THR A 153 -11.54 7.20 44.76
C THR A 153 -12.04 8.30 43.81
N THR A 154 -13.35 8.50 43.89
CA THR A 154 -14.19 9.68 43.57
C THR A 154 -13.51 11.03 43.28
N GLU A 155 -13.84 11.66 42.14
CA GLU A 155 -14.51 12.97 41.98
C GLU A 155 -14.77 13.33 40.49
N PRO A 156 -15.75 14.21 40.16
CA PRO A 156 -16.48 14.18 38.90
C PRO A 156 -15.79 14.88 37.71
N ALA A 157 -16.09 14.38 36.52
CA ALA A 157 -15.64 14.83 35.20
C ALA A 157 -15.69 16.35 34.99
N GLU A 158 -14.51 16.97 34.85
CA GLU A 158 -14.36 18.21 34.10
C GLU A 158 -14.40 17.84 32.61
N GLN A 159 -15.47 18.24 31.93
CA GLN A 159 -15.55 18.19 30.47
C GLN A 159 -14.41 19.06 29.91
N GLU A 160 -13.39 18.41 29.34
CA GLU A 160 -12.30 19.11 28.66
C GLU A 160 -12.90 19.97 27.55
N ARG A 161 -12.72 21.29 27.68
CA ARG A 161 -13.15 22.23 26.65
C ARG A 161 -12.29 22.00 25.40
N PRO A 162 -12.87 22.13 24.19
CA PRO A 162 -12.09 22.02 22.96
C PRO A 162 -10.94 23.03 23.01
N LYS A 163 -9.70 22.51 22.95
CA LYS A 163 -8.49 23.31 22.90
C LYS A 163 -8.55 24.19 21.65
N THR A 164 -8.31 25.47 21.83
CA THR A 164 -8.27 26.41 20.72
C THR A 164 -7.10 26.08 19.80
N LEU A 165 -7.21 26.41 18.51
CA LEU A 165 -6.13 26.20 17.53
C LEU A 165 -4.78 26.79 18.01
N ARG A 166 -4.85 27.89 18.77
CA ARG A 166 -3.70 28.53 19.39
C ARG A 166 -3.04 27.64 20.45
N GLU A 167 -3.81 27.06 21.36
CA GLU A 167 -3.30 26.19 22.43
C GLU A 167 -2.65 24.93 21.85
N VAL A 168 -3.20 24.39 20.76
CA VAL A 168 -2.62 23.26 20.03
C VAL A 168 -1.28 23.64 19.39
N LEU A 169 -1.20 24.82 18.75
CA LEU A 169 0.05 25.29 18.14
C LEU A 169 1.11 25.62 19.19
N GLN A 170 0.73 26.13 20.35
CA GLN A 170 1.64 26.34 21.48
C GLN A 170 2.22 25.02 22.00
N GLY A 171 1.40 23.98 22.14
CA GLY A 171 1.90 22.64 22.50
C GLY A 171 2.88 22.06 21.46
N LYS A 172 2.56 22.19 20.17
CA LYS A 172 3.45 21.75 19.09
C LYS A 172 4.77 22.54 19.04
N LEU A 173 4.76 23.82 19.42
CA LEU A 173 5.97 24.64 19.53
C LEU A 173 6.87 24.14 20.66
N ASP A 174 6.30 23.90 21.84
CA ASP A 174 7.05 23.40 23.00
C ASP A 174 7.69 22.03 22.73
N ASP A 175 6.98 21.14 22.04
CA ASP A 175 7.52 19.82 21.66
C ASP A 175 8.63 19.92 20.61
N ALA A 176 8.52 20.84 19.64
CA ALA A 176 9.58 21.08 18.66
C ALA A 176 10.86 21.63 19.32
N VAL A 177 10.71 22.52 20.31
CA VAL A 177 11.85 23.05 21.09
C VAL A 177 12.49 21.96 21.96
N LYS A 178 11.69 21.11 22.63
CA LYS A 178 12.21 19.96 23.41
C LYS A 178 13.00 18.96 22.55
N ARG A 179 12.62 18.80 21.28
CA ARG A 179 13.28 17.91 20.32
C ARG A 179 14.41 18.60 19.54
N GLU A 180 14.76 19.83 19.88
CA GLU A 180 15.79 20.64 19.22
C GLU A 180 15.56 20.84 17.70
N ASP A 181 14.30 20.74 17.25
CA ASP A 181 13.90 20.96 15.86
C ASP A 181 13.56 22.45 15.65
N TYR A 182 14.62 23.26 15.58
CA TYR A 182 14.51 24.71 15.47
C TYR A 182 13.87 25.20 14.16
N GLU A 183 13.97 24.42 13.08
CA GLU A 183 13.37 24.75 11.79
C GLU A 183 11.84 24.64 11.86
N ARG A 184 11.34 23.54 12.44
CA ARG A 184 9.91 23.33 12.68
C ARG A 184 9.36 24.30 13.73
N ALA A 185 10.13 24.60 14.78
CA ALA A 185 9.73 25.59 15.80
C ALA A 185 9.54 27.00 15.19
N ALA A 186 10.40 27.42 14.24
CA ALA A 186 10.26 28.70 13.56
C ALA A 186 8.98 28.78 12.73
N GLN A 187 8.64 27.73 11.98
CA GLN A 187 7.42 27.66 11.16
C GLN A 187 6.15 27.74 12.03
N ILE A 188 6.11 27.02 13.15
CA ILE A 188 4.95 27.02 14.06
C ILE A 188 4.79 28.39 14.72
N ARG A 189 5.88 29.04 15.11
CA ARG A 189 5.86 30.39 15.69
C ARG A 189 5.28 31.40 14.69
N ASP A 190 5.73 31.38 13.44
CA ASP A 190 5.26 32.32 12.42
C ASP A 190 3.75 32.12 12.11
N GLU A 191 3.26 30.89 12.21
CA GLU A 191 1.83 30.57 12.05
C GLU A 191 0.98 31.03 13.26
N ILE A 192 1.52 30.96 14.48
CA ILE A 192 0.88 31.54 15.68
C ILE A 192 0.75 33.07 15.53
N GLU A 193 1.81 33.74 15.08
CA GLU A 193 1.78 35.20 14.85
C GLU A 193 0.78 35.60 13.74
N ARG A 194 0.62 34.74 12.72
CA ARG A 194 -0.36 34.96 11.66
C ARG A 194 -1.80 34.91 12.16
N LEU A 195 -2.08 34.11 13.18
CA LEU A 195 -3.38 34.01 13.83
C LEU A 195 -3.68 35.19 14.79
N GLU A 196 -2.70 36.04 15.09
CA GLU A 196 -2.85 37.23 15.95
C GLU A 196 -3.15 38.54 15.18
N LYS A 197 -3.10 38.53 13.84
CA LYS A 197 -3.43 39.69 12.97
C LYS A 197 -4.86 39.65 12.45
#